data_AF-A0A6C0HVN0-F1
#
_entry.id   AF-A0A6C0HVN0-F1
#
_cell.length_a   1.000
_cell.length_b   1.000
_cell.length_c   1.000
_cell.angle_alpha   90.00
_cell.angle_beta   90.00
_cell.angle_gamma   90.00
#
_symmetry.space_group_name_H-M   'P 1'
#
loop_
_entity.id
_entity.type
_entity.pdbx_description
1 polymer ?
#
loop_
_entity_poly.entity_id
_entity_poly.type
_entity_poly.pdbx_seq_one_letter_code
_entity_poly.pdbx_strand_id
1 'polypeptide(L)'
;MASFINAFKSVFTAVGDAAVDLSAASAPPGVGDPTPAAPVAPSDPASAATASSAPAGGTPTSKPQLYFPAPPIISSITSYQDINNDSKLQDMETEYFLERTKEYIKRDKSWKKLKKFSKYLKGEDGYEITYKILRLFVKRGNTNWYDLQMQEELVMDFIKHKLTKLGSA
;
A
#
# COMPACT_ATOMS: atom_id res chain seq x y z
N MET A 1 -24.35 17.51 23.25
CA MET A 1 -23.01 16.91 23.00
C MET A 1 -23.00 15.87 21.88
N ALA A 2 -24.06 15.08 21.66
CA ALA A 2 -24.14 14.08 20.57
C ALA A 2 -24.11 14.66 19.13
N SER A 3 -24.42 15.94 18.95
CA SER A 3 -24.58 16.54 17.60
C SER A 3 -23.29 16.62 16.80
N PHE A 4 -22.13 16.82 17.44
CA PHE A 4 -20.86 16.99 16.73
C PHE A 4 -20.30 15.66 16.22
N ILE A 5 -20.36 14.62 17.04
CA ILE A 5 -19.94 13.26 16.65
C ILE A 5 -20.88 12.71 15.58
N ASN A 6 -22.19 12.97 15.68
CA ASN A 6 -23.15 12.58 14.65
C ASN A 6 -22.97 13.37 13.35
N ALA A 7 -22.66 14.68 13.42
CA ALA A 7 -22.30 15.48 12.25
C ALA A 7 -20.97 15.00 11.63
N PHE A 8 -19.99 14.61 12.44
CA PHE A 8 -18.72 14.06 11.96
C PHE A 8 -18.91 12.71 11.26
N LYS A 9 -19.69 11.80 11.87
CA LYS A 9 -20.10 10.53 11.26
C LYS A 9 -20.86 10.78 9.94
N SER A 10 -21.84 11.68 9.94
CA SER A 10 -22.64 12.03 8.75
C SER A 10 -21.80 12.64 7.63
N VAL A 11 -20.91 13.60 7.92
CA VAL A 11 -20.02 14.22 6.92
C VAL A 11 -19.04 13.21 6.33
N PHE A 12 -18.53 12.27 7.12
CA PHE A 12 -17.64 11.23 6.61
C PHE A 12 -18.37 10.13 5.84
N THR A 13 -19.57 9.74 6.27
CA THR A 13 -20.42 8.80 5.52
C THR A 13 -20.85 9.41 4.19
N ALA A 14 -21.28 10.68 4.16
CA ALA A 14 -21.71 11.37 2.94
C ALA A 14 -20.56 11.63 1.93
N VAL A 15 -19.32 11.68 2.39
CA VAL A 15 -18.13 11.84 1.53
C VAL A 15 -17.60 10.48 1.04
N GLY A 16 -18.00 9.38 1.68
CA GLY A 16 -17.68 8.01 1.24
C GLY A 16 -18.50 7.54 0.05
N ASP A 17 -19.64 8.17 -0.24
CA ASP A 17 -20.62 7.74 -1.26
C ASP A 17 -20.51 8.50 -2.60
N ALA A 18 -19.55 9.43 -2.74
CA ALA A 18 -19.20 9.96 -4.05
C ALA A 18 -18.30 8.94 -4.78
N ALA A 19 -18.90 7.82 -5.16
CA ALA A 19 -18.35 6.85 -6.09
C ALA A 19 -18.03 7.55 -7.40
N VAL A 20 -16.73 7.68 -7.69
CA VAL A 20 -16.27 7.98 -9.03
C VAL A 20 -16.47 6.70 -9.82
N ASP A 21 -17.51 6.71 -10.62
CA ASP A 21 -17.84 5.69 -11.62
C ASP A 21 -16.74 5.68 -12.69
N LEU A 22 -15.91 4.64 -12.65
CA LEU A 22 -14.97 4.27 -13.69
C LEU A 22 -15.10 2.76 -13.90
N SER A 23 -16.30 2.34 -14.31
CA SER A 23 -16.57 1.00 -14.83
C SER A 23 -16.65 1.03 -16.36
N ALA A 24 -15.58 0.60 -17.02
CA ALA A 24 -15.67 0.00 -18.34
C ALA A 24 -14.46 -0.90 -18.66
N ALA A 25 -14.75 -2.21 -18.71
CA ALA A 25 -14.15 -3.25 -19.55
C ALA A 25 -12.70 -3.72 -19.28
N SER A 26 -12.57 -4.94 -18.74
CA SER A 26 -12.33 -6.14 -19.56
C SER A 26 -12.32 -7.40 -18.70
N ALA A 27 -13.10 -8.41 -19.11
CA ALA A 27 -13.34 -9.67 -18.42
C ALA A 27 -12.17 -10.69 -18.55
N PRO A 28 -12.10 -11.69 -17.65
CA PRO A 28 -11.15 -12.81 -17.69
C PRO A 28 -11.76 -14.09 -18.31
N PRO A 29 -10.93 -14.99 -18.86
CA PRO A 29 -11.15 -16.43 -18.78
C PRO A 29 -10.02 -17.04 -17.93
N GLY A 30 -10.14 -18.15 -17.22
CA GLY A 30 -11.17 -19.16 -17.11
C GLY A 30 -10.64 -20.22 -16.15
N VAL A 31 -11.55 -20.80 -15.40
CA VAL A 31 -11.42 -21.80 -14.34
C VAL A 31 -10.60 -23.04 -14.74
N GLY A 32 -9.80 -23.57 -13.81
CA GLY A 32 -9.24 -24.92 -13.87
C GLY A 32 -8.78 -25.39 -12.49
N ASP A 33 -9.58 -26.27 -11.87
CA ASP A 33 -9.42 -26.89 -10.56
C ASP A 33 -8.07 -27.61 -10.30
N PRO A 34 -7.70 -27.82 -9.02
CA PRO A 34 -6.56 -28.63 -8.61
C PRO A 34 -6.95 -30.12 -8.49
N THR A 35 -6.14 -31.04 -9.03
CA THR A 35 -6.21 -32.48 -8.70
C THR A 35 -4.80 -33.10 -8.81
N PRO A 36 -4.47 -34.11 -7.97
CA PRO A 36 -3.13 -34.32 -7.44
C PRO A 36 -2.42 -35.57 -7.99
N ALA A 37 -1.15 -35.70 -7.57
CA ALA A 37 -0.38 -36.92 -7.38
C ALA A 37 0.01 -37.77 -8.61
N ALA A 38 1.31 -37.79 -8.91
CA ALA A 38 2.06 -39.04 -9.02
C ALA A 38 3.57 -38.80 -8.79
N PRO A 39 4.27 -39.69 -8.05
CA PRO A 39 5.67 -39.56 -7.68
C PRO A 39 6.57 -40.25 -8.70
N VAL A 40 7.78 -39.75 -8.92
CA VAL A 40 8.87 -40.56 -9.46
C VAL A 40 10.15 -40.30 -8.68
N ALA A 41 10.51 -41.33 -7.93
CA ALA A 41 11.74 -41.51 -7.18
C ALA A 41 12.90 -41.89 -8.15
N PRO A 42 14.15 -42.00 -7.66
CA PRO A 42 15.40 -41.83 -8.41
C PRO A 42 15.92 -43.12 -9.06
N SER A 43 16.84 -43.01 -10.02
CA SER A 43 17.63 -44.16 -10.50
C SER A 43 19.01 -43.72 -11.01
N ASP A 44 20.00 -43.98 -10.15
CA ASP A 44 21.39 -44.41 -10.33
C ASP A 44 22.31 -43.96 -11.50
N PRO A 45 23.63 -43.85 -11.20
CA PRO A 45 24.70 -43.62 -12.17
C PRO A 45 25.30 -44.95 -12.69
N ALA A 46 25.42 -45.11 -14.00
CA ALA A 46 26.24 -46.16 -14.63
C ALA A 46 26.80 -45.62 -15.96
N SER A 47 28.11 -45.38 -16.06
CA SER A 47 29.16 -46.36 -16.37
C SER A 47 29.33 -46.60 -17.89
N ALA A 48 30.48 -46.10 -18.37
CA ALA A 48 31.33 -46.60 -19.45
C ALA A 48 30.73 -47.04 -20.81
N ALA A 49 31.20 -46.39 -21.88
CA ALA A 49 31.59 -47.09 -23.11
C ALA A 49 32.62 -46.27 -23.90
N THR A 50 33.86 -46.77 -23.91
CA THR A 50 34.91 -46.39 -24.86
C THR A 50 34.67 -47.13 -26.18
N ALA A 51 34.74 -46.46 -27.33
CA ALA A 51 35.06 -47.13 -28.59
C ALA A 51 35.69 -46.16 -29.61
N SER A 52 36.85 -46.58 -30.09
CA SER A 52 37.69 -46.02 -31.16
C SER A 52 37.08 -46.24 -32.54
N SER A 53 37.23 -45.27 -33.46
CA SER A 53 37.80 -45.45 -34.81
C SER A 53 37.32 -44.36 -35.80
N ALA A 54 38.26 -43.79 -36.55
CA ALA A 54 38.02 -42.97 -37.73
C ALA A 54 37.75 -43.87 -38.97
N PRO A 55 37.15 -43.37 -40.07
CA PRO A 55 37.97 -42.68 -41.08
C PRO A 55 37.28 -41.53 -41.88
N ALA A 56 38.15 -40.69 -42.47
CA ALA A 56 38.07 -39.97 -43.76
C ALA A 56 36.85 -39.09 -44.15
N GLY A 57 37.14 -37.79 -44.34
CA GLY A 57 36.78 -37.03 -45.55
C GLY A 57 35.33 -36.57 -45.72
N GLY A 58 35.07 -35.28 -45.47
CA GLY A 58 33.82 -34.62 -45.91
C GLY A 58 33.70 -33.18 -45.44
N THR A 59 33.67 -32.25 -46.40
CA THR A 59 33.44 -30.79 -46.33
C THR A 59 32.63 -30.27 -45.12
N PRO A 60 33.04 -29.16 -44.46
CA PRO A 60 32.25 -28.57 -43.38
C PRO A 60 31.02 -27.86 -43.96
N THR A 61 29.90 -28.59 -44.02
CA THR A 61 28.59 -27.97 -44.22
C THR A 61 28.17 -27.35 -42.89
N SER A 62 28.51 -26.08 -42.70
CA SER A 62 28.15 -25.27 -41.53
C SER A 62 26.62 -25.10 -41.47
N LYS A 63 25.96 -25.98 -40.72
CA LYS A 63 24.56 -25.77 -40.34
C LYS A 63 24.54 -24.61 -39.34
N PRO A 64 23.67 -23.59 -39.50
CA PRO A 64 23.56 -22.52 -38.51
C PRO A 64 23.14 -23.14 -37.17
N GLN A 65 24.05 -23.08 -36.19
CA GLN A 65 23.77 -23.51 -34.83
C GLN A 65 22.74 -22.55 -34.24
N LEU A 66 21.52 -23.03 -34.04
CA LEU A 66 20.47 -22.30 -33.32
C LEU A 66 20.90 -22.19 -31.86
N TYR A 67 21.36 -21.00 -31.49
CA TYR A 67 21.73 -20.67 -30.12
C TYR A 67 20.48 -20.30 -29.31
N PHE A 68 20.16 -21.11 -28.31
CA PHE A 68 19.15 -20.80 -27.31
C PHE A 68 19.86 -20.35 -26.03
N PRO A 69 19.83 -19.06 -25.67
CA PRO A 69 20.42 -18.62 -24.41
C PRO A 69 19.70 -19.33 -23.25
N ALA A 70 20.46 -19.75 -22.24
CA ALA A 70 19.88 -20.27 -21.01
C ALA A 70 18.97 -19.20 -20.38
N PRO A 71 17.80 -19.58 -19.86
CA PRO A 71 16.92 -18.62 -19.19
C PRO A 71 17.67 -17.97 -18.02
N PRO A 72 17.42 -16.67 -17.76
CA PRO A 72 18.08 -15.96 -16.69
C PRO A 72 17.77 -16.63 -15.35
N ILE A 73 18.81 -16.92 -14.56
CA ILE A 73 18.67 -17.43 -13.20
C ILE A 73 18.34 -16.23 -12.30
N ILE A 74 17.08 -16.15 -11.85
CA ILE A 74 16.65 -15.15 -10.89
C ILE A 74 17.20 -15.55 -9.52
N SER A 75 18.09 -14.74 -8.95
CA SER A 75 18.75 -15.03 -7.67
C SER A 75 17.94 -14.61 -6.45
N SER A 76 17.05 -13.62 -6.57
CA SER A 76 16.15 -13.21 -5.49
C SER A 76 14.89 -12.54 -6.00
N ILE A 77 13.81 -12.72 -5.25
CA ILE A 77 12.54 -12.02 -5.44
C ILE A 77 12.39 -11.06 -4.27
N THR A 78 12.36 -9.76 -4.55
CA THR A 78 12.10 -8.74 -3.53
C THR A 78 10.60 -8.63 -3.32
N SER A 79 10.13 -8.93 -2.11
CA SER A 79 8.76 -8.66 -1.71
C SER A 79 8.68 -7.26 -1.10
N TYR A 80 7.75 -6.44 -1.60
CA TYR A 80 7.46 -5.13 -1.01
C TYR A 80 6.45 -5.31 0.12
N GLN A 81 6.77 -4.77 1.30
CA GLN A 81 5.83 -4.74 2.41
C GLN A 81 4.79 -3.64 2.16
N ASP A 82 3.52 -3.96 2.41
CA ASP A 82 2.45 -2.96 2.38
C ASP A 82 2.45 -2.14 3.66
N ILE A 83 3.17 -1.01 3.61
CA ILE A 83 3.36 -0.08 4.73
C ILE A 83 2.03 0.58 5.14
N ASN A 84 1.05 0.66 4.23
CA ASN A 84 -0.20 1.36 4.49
C ASN A 84 -1.17 0.56 5.35
N ASN A 85 -1.00 -0.76 5.41
CA ASN A 85 -1.82 -1.65 6.22
C ASN A 85 -1.23 -1.94 7.61
N ASP A 86 -0.10 -1.33 7.98
CA ASP A 86 0.48 -1.51 9.31
C ASP A 86 -0.26 -0.69 10.38
N SER A 87 -0.99 -1.38 11.26
CA SER A 87 -1.74 -0.75 12.37
C SER A 87 -0.82 0.03 13.31
N LYS A 88 0.39 -0.47 13.61
CA LYS A 88 1.28 0.18 14.58
C LYS A 88 1.78 1.52 14.05
N LEU A 89 2.11 1.56 12.76
CA LEU A 89 2.50 2.79 12.08
C LEU A 89 1.34 3.79 12.07
N GLN A 90 0.13 3.33 11.74
CA GLN A 90 -1.06 4.18 11.78
C GLN A 90 -1.28 4.78 13.17
N ASP A 91 -1.10 3.97 14.21
CA ASP A 91 -1.29 4.41 15.59
C ASP A 91 -0.23 5.46 16.00
N MET A 92 1.04 5.17 15.74
CA MET A 92 2.14 6.11 16.01
C MET A 92 1.97 7.45 15.28
N GLU A 93 1.64 7.43 13.99
CA GLU A 93 1.42 8.64 13.21
C GLU A 93 0.21 9.43 13.73
N THR A 94 -0.86 8.72 14.10
CA THR A 94 -2.06 9.35 14.65
C THR A 94 -1.76 10.05 15.97
N GLU A 95 -1.02 9.40 16.87
CA GLU A 95 -0.60 9.99 18.14
C GLU A 95 0.27 11.24 17.91
N TYR A 96 1.26 11.13 17.03
CA TYR A 96 2.14 12.24 16.67
C TYR A 96 1.35 13.48 16.20
N PHE A 97 0.48 13.31 15.21
CA PHE A 97 -0.32 14.42 14.69
C PHE A 97 -1.37 14.92 15.67
N LEU A 98 -1.89 14.07 16.56
CA LEU A 98 -2.81 14.48 17.62
C LEU A 98 -2.11 15.41 18.62
N GLU A 99 -0.93 15.04 19.08
CA GLU A 99 -0.11 15.88 19.97
C GLU A 99 0.27 17.20 19.29
N ARG A 100 0.69 17.11 18.03
CA ARG A 100 1.07 18.27 17.25
C ARG A 100 -0.10 19.22 17.05
N THR A 101 -1.28 18.70 16.73
CA THR A 101 -2.51 19.50 16.63
C THR A 101 -2.84 20.21 17.94
N LYS A 102 -2.68 19.54 19.09
CA LYS A 102 -2.88 20.18 20.41
C LYS A 102 -1.89 21.32 20.64
N GLU A 103 -0.66 21.19 20.18
CA GLU A 103 0.39 22.22 20.29
C GLU A 103 0.11 23.43 19.39
N TYR A 104 -0.26 23.20 18.13
CA TYR A 104 -0.63 24.25 17.18
C TYR A 104 -1.82 25.08 17.66
N ILE A 105 -2.85 24.43 18.23
CA ILE A 105 -4.02 25.13 18.80
C ILE A 105 -3.63 26.06 19.97
N LYS A 106 -2.57 25.72 20.72
CA LYS A 106 -2.09 26.54 21.84
C LYS A 106 -1.23 27.70 21.36
N ARG A 107 -0.27 27.44 20.45
CA ARG A 107 0.74 28.42 20.02
C ARG A 107 0.25 29.36 18.94
N ASP A 108 -0.42 28.85 17.91
CA ASP A 108 -0.70 29.63 16.71
C ASP A 108 -1.99 30.46 16.83
N LYS A 109 -1.89 31.76 16.54
CA LYS A 109 -3.04 32.68 16.50
C LYS A 109 -4.02 32.28 15.39
N SER A 110 -3.56 31.67 14.31
CA SER A 110 -4.41 31.25 13.17
C SER A 110 -5.38 30.12 13.55
N TRP A 111 -5.07 29.37 14.63
CA TRP A 111 -5.89 28.27 15.15
C TRP A 111 -6.86 28.70 16.25
N LYS A 112 -6.97 30.00 16.57
CA LYS A 112 -7.84 30.52 17.64
C LYS A 112 -9.30 30.05 17.53
N LYS A 113 -9.85 30.00 16.31
CA LYS A 113 -11.24 29.55 16.05
C LYS A 113 -11.44 28.06 16.39
N LEU A 114 -10.36 27.28 16.37
CA LEU A 114 -10.36 25.85 16.67
C LEU A 114 -10.15 25.54 18.15
N LYS A 115 -9.92 26.54 19.02
CA LYS A 115 -9.82 26.33 20.47
C LYS A 115 -11.07 25.69 21.07
N LYS A 116 -12.25 25.89 20.46
CA LYS A 116 -13.47 25.18 20.85
C LYS A 116 -13.35 23.65 20.71
N PHE A 117 -12.51 23.17 19.80
CA PHE A 117 -12.22 21.75 19.59
C PHE A 117 -11.19 21.17 20.54
N SER A 118 -10.45 22.01 21.28
CA SER A 118 -9.43 21.55 22.23
C SER A 118 -9.98 20.62 23.32
N LYS A 119 -11.28 20.73 23.65
CA LYS A 119 -11.93 19.82 24.61
C LYS A 119 -12.11 18.42 24.03
N TYR A 120 -12.53 18.33 22.76
CA TYR A 120 -12.74 17.06 22.06
C TYR A 120 -11.42 16.37 21.71
N LEU A 121 -10.40 17.15 21.34
CA LEU A 121 -9.07 16.63 21.01
C LEU A 121 -8.31 16.05 22.21
N LYS A 122 -8.73 16.34 23.45
CA LYS A 122 -8.10 15.79 24.66
C LYS A 122 -8.65 14.42 25.08
N GLY A 123 -9.84 14.06 24.61
CA GLY A 123 -10.47 12.78 24.93
C GLY A 123 -10.14 11.70 23.90
N GLU A 124 -10.73 10.53 24.12
CA GLU A 124 -10.66 9.36 23.23
C GLU A 124 -11.18 9.69 21.82
N ASP A 125 -12.22 10.54 21.73
CA ASP A 125 -12.76 11.09 20.49
C ASP A 125 -11.69 11.82 19.64
N GLY A 126 -10.70 12.44 20.28
CA GLY A 126 -9.65 13.20 19.61
C GLY A 126 -8.76 12.33 18.74
N TYR A 127 -8.45 11.13 19.24
CA TYR A 127 -7.71 10.12 18.49
C TYR A 127 -8.50 9.67 17.26
N GLU A 128 -9.77 9.28 17.45
CA GLU A 128 -10.63 8.79 16.37
C GLU A 128 -10.83 9.85 15.27
N ILE A 129 -11.03 11.12 15.65
CA ILE A 129 -11.16 12.23 14.71
C ILE A 129 -9.87 12.41 13.90
N THR A 130 -8.72 12.41 14.58
CA THR A 130 -7.42 12.62 13.94
C THR A 130 -7.12 11.47 12.97
N TYR A 131 -7.29 10.23 13.42
CA TYR A 131 -7.13 9.03 12.60
C TYR A 131 -7.97 9.10 11.33
N LYS A 132 -9.25 9.45 11.45
CA LYS A 132 -10.17 9.54 10.29
C LYS A 132 -9.74 10.63 9.31
N ILE A 133 -9.28 11.78 9.81
CA ILE A 133 -8.77 12.86 8.94
C ILE A 133 -7.50 12.43 8.21
N LEU A 134 -6.54 11.82 8.91
CA LEU A 134 -5.31 11.30 8.31
C LEU A 134 -5.59 10.22 7.28
N ARG A 135 -6.48 9.26 7.61
CA ARG A 135 -6.90 8.22 6.67
C ARG A 135 -7.52 8.79 5.40
N LEU A 136 -8.29 9.87 5.49
CA LEU A 136 -8.79 10.57 4.30
C LEU A 136 -7.67 11.26 3.52
N PHE A 137 -6.68 11.83 4.20
CA PHE A 137 -5.54 12.47 3.55
C PHE A 137 -4.74 11.44 2.76
N VAL A 138 -4.35 10.32 3.40
CA VAL A 138 -3.66 9.18 2.78
C VAL A 138 -4.45 8.66 1.58
N LYS A 139 -5.74 8.37 1.75
CA LYS A 139 -6.59 7.82 0.67
C LYS A 139 -6.75 8.77 -0.52
N ARG A 140 -6.80 10.08 -0.28
CA ARG A 140 -6.99 11.09 -1.35
C ARG A 140 -5.69 11.52 -2.00
N GLY A 141 -4.62 11.61 -1.22
CA GLY A 141 -3.29 12.01 -1.67
C GLY A 141 -2.52 10.88 -2.35
N ASN A 142 -2.99 9.63 -2.22
CA ASN A 142 -2.24 8.43 -2.60
C ASN A 142 -0.84 8.44 -1.96
N THR A 143 -0.77 8.91 -0.71
CA THR A 143 0.47 9.08 0.07
C THR A 143 0.56 7.94 1.07
N ASN A 144 1.77 7.54 1.46
CA ASN A 144 1.94 6.52 2.49
C ASN A 144 1.86 7.13 3.89
N TRP A 145 1.47 6.31 4.87
CA TRP A 145 1.47 6.72 6.28
C TRP A 145 2.87 7.16 6.76
N TYR A 146 3.91 6.48 6.29
CA TYR A 146 5.31 6.82 6.63
C TYR A 146 5.73 8.22 6.13
N ASP A 147 5.16 8.68 5.01
CA ASP A 147 5.55 9.94 4.39
C ASP A 147 4.81 11.15 4.99
N LEU A 148 3.84 10.92 5.89
CA LEU A 148 3.04 11.99 6.49
C LEU A 148 3.89 13.00 7.26
N GLN A 149 4.88 12.53 8.03
CA GLN A 149 5.78 13.42 8.78
C GLN A 149 6.62 14.31 7.86
N MET A 150 7.03 13.81 6.69
CA MET A 150 7.77 14.62 5.72
C MET A 150 6.93 15.75 5.13
N GLN A 151 5.60 15.61 5.18
CA GLN A 151 4.63 16.56 4.66
C GLN A 151 3.83 17.22 5.80
N GLU A 152 4.42 17.35 6.99
CA GLU A 152 3.75 17.82 8.22
C GLU A 152 2.92 19.09 7.98
N GLU A 153 3.48 20.09 7.29
CA GLU A 153 2.80 21.37 7.03
C GLU A 153 1.50 21.18 6.22
N LEU A 154 1.54 20.37 5.16
CA LEU A 154 0.39 20.07 4.31
C LEU A 154 -0.68 19.28 5.09
N VAL A 155 -0.24 18.31 5.89
CA VAL A 155 -1.13 17.50 6.72
C VAL A 155 -1.81 18.38 7.77
N MET A 156 -1.07 19.26 8.43
CA MET A 156 -1.59 20.18 9.44
C MET A 156 -2.56 21.20 8.85
N ASP A 157 -2.28 21.75 7.67
CA ASP A 157 -3.21 22.63 6.96
C ASP A 157 -4.50 21.90 6.55
N PHE A 158 -4.37 20.64 6.11
CA PHE A 158 -5.54 19.80 5.82
C PHE A 158 -6.38 19.52 7.06
N ILE A 159 -5.74 19.17 8.18
CA ILE A 159 -6.41 18.97 9.48
C ILE A 159 -7.14 20.25 9.89
N LYS A 160 -6.48 21.40 9.82
CA LYS A 160 -7.06 22.71 10.13
C LYS A 160 -8.29 23.00 9.28
N HIS A 161 -8.20 22.76 7.97
CA HIS A 161 -9.30 22.97 7.04
C HIS A 161 -10.50 22.07 7.39
N LYS A 162 -10.27 20.78 7.63
CA LYS A 162 -11.32 19.81 7.99
C LYS A 162 -11.99 20.16 9.31
N LEU A 163 -11.21 20.45 10.36
CA LEU A 163 -11.77 20.83 11.66
C LEU A 163 -12.54 22.16 11.59
N THR A 164 -12.08 23.11 10.77
CA THR A 164 -12.81 24.38 10.57
C THR A 164 -14.14 24.14 9.87
N LYS A 165 -14.17 23.30 8.83
CA LYS A 165 -15.40 22.93 8.12
C LYS A 165 -16.42 22.27 9.05
N LEU A 166 -15.96 21.38 9.92
CA LEU A 166 -16.80 20.71 10.93
C LEU A 166 -17.36 21.66 11.98
N GLY A 167 -16.63 22.75 12.28
CA GLY A 167 -17.12 23.77 13.20
C GLY A 167 -17.99 24.85 12.59
N SER A 168 -18.24 24.79 11.28
CA SER A 168 -19.11 25.71 10.55
C SER A 168 -20.43 25.05 10.11
N ALA A 169 -20.54 23.73 10.24
CA ALA A 169 -21.77 22.96 10.06
C ALA A 169 -22.52 22.83 11.39
#